data_AF-A0A2S2QWI2-F1
#
_entry.id   AF-A0A2S2QWI2-F1
#
_cell.length_a   1.000
_cell.length_b   1.000
_cell.length_c   1.000
_cell.angle_alpha   90.00
_cell.angle_beta   90.00
_cell.angle_gamma   90.00
#
_symmetry.space_group_name_H-M   'P 1'
#
loop_
_entity.id
_entity.type
_entity.pdbx_description
1 polymer ?
#
loop_
_entity_poly.entity_id
_entity_poly.type
_entity_poly.pdbx_seq_one_letter_code
_entity_poly.pdbx_strand_id
1 'polypeptide(L)'
;LILDLMNALLVPTSKYHHKESTNKKRIVKTSISDARKSFLNQVALMNDLHTSIQIEIDNAYKEKKTLQPLICVVGADFQIAKDFYVYYFNTYYKFSSIIRAVDICFKIFQVFNLKYSIQSILVWTFIQHYFYNIHCESDVTPVSTSTLVAQSLYFEHIKILFLPNDLTLLNNAVC
;
A
#
# COMPACT_ATOMS: atom_id res chain seq x y z
N LEU A 1 0.89 -5.27 13.98
CA LEU A 1 0.05 -4.05 13.90
C LEU A 1 -0.39 -3.70 12.47
N ILE A 2 0.48 -3.17 11.60
CA ILE A 2 0.13 -2.90 10.17
C ILE A 2 -0.15 -4.20 9.42
N LEU A 3 0.54 -5.30 9.75
CA LEU A 3 0.27 -6.60 9.15
C LEU A 3 -1.07 -7.20 9.61
N ASP A 4 -1.47 -6.96 10.86
CA ASP A 4 -2.78 -7.36 11.37
C ASP A 4 -3.88 -6.53 10.72
N LEU A 5 -3.62 -5.23 10.51
CA LEU A 5 -4.47 -4.34 9.73
C LEU A 5 -4.63 -4.84 8.30
N MET A 6 -3.54 -5.24 7.64
CA MET A 6 -3.61 -5.86 6.32
C MET A 6 -4.42 -7.15 6.34
N ASN A 7 -4.17 -8.06 7.27
CA ASN A 7 -4.94 -9.32 7.34
C ASN A 7 -6.43 -9.07 7.62
N ALA A 8 -6.78 -8.04 8.39
CA ALA A 8 -8.17 -7.65 8.66
C ALA A 8 -8.84 -6.94 7.46
N LEU A 9 -8.10 -6.10 6.74
CA LEU A 9 -8.61 -5.35 5.57
C LEU A 9 -8.61 -6.16 4.27
N LEU A 10 -7.71 -7.14 4.15
CA LEU A 10 -7.52 -7.96 2.95
C LEU A 10 -8.39 -9.21 2.95
N VAL A 11 -9.61 -9.14 3.50
CA VAL A 11 -10.64 -10.14 3.18
C VAL A 11 -10.91 -10.03 1.67
N PRO A 12 -10.80 -11.11 0.88
CA PRO A 12 -10.68 -11.05 -0.58
C PRO A 12 -11.95 -10.50 -1.23
N THR A 13 -12.00 -9.18 -1.40
CA THR A 13 -13.13 -8.45 -2.01
C THR A 13 -12.74 -7.70 -3.28
N SER A 14 -11.45 -7.51 -3.57
CA SER A 14 -11.05 -6.88 -4.84
C SER A 14 -11.13 -7.90 -6.00
N LYS A 15 -11.95 -7.54 -6.99
CA LYS A 15 -12.17 -8.25 -8.26
C LYS A 15 -11.61 -7.36 -9.36
N TYR A 16 -10.73 -7.87 -10.22
CA TYR A 16 -10.30 -7.13 -11.42
C TYR A 16 -10.59 -7.94 -12.69
N HIS A 17 -10.81 -7.22 -13.79
CA HIS A 17 -11.05 -7.81 -15.10
C HIS A 17 -9.71 -7.97 -15.83
N HIS A 18 -9.30 -9.21 -16.05
CA HIS A 18 -8.20 -9.50 -16.97
C HIS A 18 -8.78 -9.56 -18.41
N LYS A 19 -8.17 -8.85 -19.36
CA LYS A 19 -8.46 -8.98 -20.80
C LYS A 19 -7.45 -9.93 -21.41
N GLU A 20 -7.88 -11.13 -21.74
CA GLU A 20 -7.11 -12.10 -22.52
C GLU A 20 -7.40 -11.91 -24.02
N SER A 21 -6.53 -12.44 -24.89
CA SER A 21 -6.61 -12.32 -26.37
C SER A 21 -7.86 -12.94 -27.00
N THR A 22 -8.64 -13.71 -26.22
CA THR A 22 -9.94 -14.23 -26.62
C THR A 22 -11.03 -13.49 -25.83
N ASN A 23 -12.14 -13.13 -26.47
CA ASN A 23 -13.18 -12.19 -26.03
C ASN A 23 -13.94 -12.52 -24.71
N LYS A 24 -13.38 -13.32 -23.78
CA LYS A 24 -13.97 -13.70 -22.49
C LYS A 24 -13.35 -12.90 -21.34
N LYS A 25 -14.15 -12.02 -20.72
CA LYS A 25 -13.77 -11.30 -19.48
C LYS A 25 -13.80 -12.28 -18.31
N ARG A 26 -12.64 -12.67 -17.76
CA ARG A 26 -12.57 -13.45 -16.52
C ARG A 26 -12.36 -12.50 -15.34
N ILE A 27 -13.26 -12.57 -14.36
CA ILE A 27 -13.09 -11.91 -13.07
C ILE A 27 -12.03 -12.68 -12.30
N VAL A 28 -10.86 -12.07 -12.08
CA VAL A 28 -9.82 -12.64 -11.23
C VAL A 28 -9.98 -12.04 -9.84
N LYS A 29 -10.17 -12.90 -8.83
CA LYS A 29 -10.15 -12.51 -7.42
C LYS A 29 -8.69 -12.30 -7.02
N THR A 30 -8.35 -11.12 -6.49
CA THR A 30 -7.05 -10.89 -5.88
C THR A 30 -6.95 -11.73 -4.61
N SER A 31 -5.88 -12.52 -4.47
CA SER A 31 -5.66 -13.28 -3.24
C SER A 31 -5.13 -12.37 -2.12
N ILE A 32 -5.26 -12.80 -0.87
CA ILE A 32 -4.69 -12.10 0.29
C ILE A 32 -3.17 -11.94 0.13
N SER A 33 -2.50 -12.96 -0.42
CA SER A 33 -1.06 -12.91 -0.71
C SER A 33 -0.70 -11.86 -1.77
N ASP A 34 -1.50 -11.73 -2.83
CA ASP A 34 -1.24 -10.75 -3.89
C ASP A 34 -1.39 -9.32 -3.36
N ALA A 35 -2.43 -9.08 -2.57
CA ALA A 35 -2.66 -7.78 -1.96
C ALA A 35 -1.57 -7.45 -0.93
N ARG A 36 -1.12 -8.44 -0.15
CA ARG A 36 -0.01 -8.28 0.78
C ARG A 36 1.29 -7.92 0.05
N LYS A 37 1.64 -8.69 -0.98
CA LYS A 37 2.84 -8.46 -1.79
C LYS A 37 2.83 -7.10 -2.49
N SER A 38 1.65 -6.67 -2.96
CA SER A 38 1.48 -5.37 -3.62
C SER A 38 1.56 -4.19 -2.66
N PHE A 39 1.11 -4.35 -1.42
CA PHE A 39 1.23 -3.30 -0.41
C PHE A 39 2.65 -3.20 0.15
N LEU A 40 3.30 -4.36 0.35
CA LEU A 40 4.59 -4.45 1.00
C LEU A 40 5.41 -5.62 0.45
N ASN A 41 6.70 -5.38 0.21
CA ASN A 41 7.65 -6.37 -0.26
C ASN A 41 8.62 -6.76 0.87
N GLN A 42 8.49 -7.98 1.38
CA GLN A 42 9.40 -8.51 2.40
C GLN A 42 10.43 -9.42 1.77
N VAL A 43 11.69 -9.20 2.13
CA VAL A 43 12.81 -10.08 1.77
C VAL A 43 13.69 -10.35 2.97
N ALA A 44 14.45 -11.45 2.95
CA ALA A 44 15.34 -11.80 4.05
C ALA A 44 16.57 -10.89 4.10
N LEU A 45 17.19 -10.61 2.93
CA LEU A 45 18.44 -9.86 2.81
C LEU A 45 18.31 -8.66 1.87
N MET A 46 19.20 -7.67 2.03
CA MET A 46 19.21 -6.48 1.18
C MET A 46 19.49 -6.81 -0.30
N ASN A 47 20.33 -7.82 -0.59
CA ASN A 47 20.60 -8.26 -1.96
C ASN A 47 19.35 -8.81 -2.65
N ASP A 48 18.51 -9.51 -1.89
CA ASP A 48 17.21 -10.00 -2.37
C ASP A 48 16.27 -8.83 -2.65
N LEU A 49 16.38 -7.73 -1.89
CA LEU A 49 15.56 -6.53 -2.10
C LEU A 49 15.85 -5.92 -3.46
N HIS A 50 17.13 -5.68 -3.77
CA HIS A 50 17.54 -5.11 -5.05
C HIS A 50 17.08 -5.98 -6.22
N THR A 51 17.24 -7.30 -6.09
CA THR A 51 16.76 -8.27 -7.08
C THR A 51 15.25 -8.21 -7.25
N SER A 52 14.51 -8.18 -6.14
CA SER A 52 13.05 -8.13 -6.17
C SER A 52 12.52 -6.84 -6.77
N ILE A 53 13.12 -5.68 -6.45
CA ILE A 53 12.77 -4.40 -7.06
C ILE A 53 13.08 -4.39 -8.55
N GLN A 54 14.21 -4.95 -8.98
CA GLN A 54 14.53 -5.03 -10.40
C GLN A 54 13.48 -5.84 -11.17
N ILE A 55 13.01 -6.95 -10.60
CA ILE A 55 11.92 -7.74 -11.19
C ILE A 55 10.64 -6.90 -11.33
N GLU A 56 10.27 -6.11 -10.32
CA GLU A 56 9.09 -5.25 -10.40
C GLU A 56 9.25 -4.11 -11.43
N ILE A 57 10.46 -3.55 -11.58
CA ILE A 57 10.77 -2.58 -12.65
C ILE A 57 10.59 -3.22 -14.03
N ASP A 58 11.16 -4.41 -14.23
CA ASP A 58 11.09 -5.12 -15.51
C ASP A 58 9.65 -5.49 -15.86
N ASN A 59 8.86 -5.91 -14.87
CA ASN A 59 7.43 -6.20 -15.04
C ASN A 59 6.65 -4.94 -15.40
N ALA A 60 6.87 -3.83 -14.71
CA ALA A 60 6.23 -2.55 -15.02
C ALA A 60 6.57 -2.09 -16.44
N TYR A 61 7.83 -2.23 -16.87
CA TYR A 61 8.28 -1.91 -18.23
C TYR A 61 7.57 -2.79 -19.29
N LYS A 62 7.52 -4.11 -19.08
CA LYS A 62 6.82 -5.05 -19.98
C LYS A 62 5.33 -4.72 -20.12
N GLU A 63 4.69 -4.33 -19.02
CA GLU A 63 3.28 -3.97 -18.98
C GLU A 63 2.98 -2.52 -19.42
N LYS A 64 4.00 -1.74 -19.79
CA LYS A 64 3.90 -0.29 -20.09
C LYS A 64 3.23 0.50 -18.97
N LYS A 65 3.56 0.15 -17.72
CA LYS A 65 3.08 0.80 -16.52
C LYS A 65 4.23 1.52 -15.81
N THR A 66 3.89 2.56 -15.08
CA THR A 66 4.81 3.19 -14.14
C THR A 66 4.85 2.36 -12.86
N LEU A 67 6.04 2.05 -12.37
CA LEU A 67 6.19 1.43 -11.07
C LEU A 67 5.72 2.40 -9.99
N GLN A 68 4.79 1.93 -9.15
CA GLN A 68 4.27 2.71 -8.04
C GLN A 68 5.22 2.64 -6.84
N PRO A 69 5.17 3.61 -5.91
CA PRO A 69 5.91 3.55 -4.65
C PRO A 69 5.66 2.22 -3.94
N LEU A 70 6.73 1.60 -3.44
CA LEU A 70 6.67 0.30 -2.78
C LEU A 70 7.30 0.38 -1.39
N ILE A 71 6.61 -0.17 -0.39
CA ILE A 71 7.18 -0.36 0.95
C ILE A 71 7.96 -1.65 0.94
N CYS A 72 9.19 -1.61 1.43
CA CYS A 72 10.06 -2.76 1.50
C CYS A 72 10.51 -3.04 2.94
N VAL A 73 10.58 -4.31 3.29
CA VAL A 73 10.98 -4.78 4.62
C VAL A 73 12.11 -5.77 4.47
N VAL A 74 13.23 -5.49 5.12
CA VAL A 74 14.38 -6.40 5.11
C VAL A 74 14.47 -7.09 6.47
N GLY A 75 14.39 -8.42 6.44
CA GLY A 75 14.44 -9.30 7.59
C GLY A 75 13.61 -10.56 7.37
N ALA A 76 14.14 -11.70 7.82
CA ALA A 76 13.48 -12.99 7.70
C ALA A 76 12.13 -13.06 8.44
N ASP A 77 11.99 -12.30 9.53
CA ASP A 77 10.76 -12.17 10.30
C ASP A 77 10.33 -10.71 10.38
N PHE A 78 9.06 -10.43 10.10
CA PHE A 78 8.44 -9.13 10.24
C PHE A 78 8.51 -8.56 11.65
N GLN A 79 8.45 -9.41 12.68
CA GLN A 79 8.49 -8.97 14.07
C GLN A 79 9.89 -8.50 14.48
N ILE A 80 10.91 -9.00 13.79
CA ILE A 80 12.33 -8.76 14.09
C ILE A 80 12.94 -7.76 13.10
N ALA A 81 12.30 -7.52 11.95
CA ALA A 81 12.76 -6.58 10.94
C ALA A 81 12.93 -5.17 11.53
N LYS A 82 14.11 -4.58 11.32
CA LYS A 82 14.46 -3.22 11.77
C LYS A 82 14.74 -2.27 10.61
N ASP A 83 14.86 -2.81 9.41
CA ASP A 83 15.20 -2.06 8.21
C ASP A 83 13.98 -1.99 7.28
N PHE A 84 13.36 -0.82 7.27
CA PHE A 84 12.21 -0.51 6.42
C PHE A 84 12.64 0.48 5.35
N TYR A 85 12.13 0.31 4.15
CA TYR A 85 12.40 1.22 3.04
C TYR A 85 11.13 1.61 2.33
N VAL A 86 11.15 2.78 1.71
CA VAL A 86 10.24 3.12 0.62
C VAL A 86 11.08 3.23 -0.64
N TYR A 87 10.73 2.48 -1.67
CA TYR A 87 11.35 2.59 -2.98
C TYR A 87 10.47 3.44 -3.89
N TYR A 88 11.03 4.53 -4.41
CA TYR A 88 10.39 5.33 -5.44
C TYR A 88 11.44 6.07 -6.26
N PHE A 89 11.23 6.15 -7.58
CA PHE A 89 12.08 6.89 -8.51
C PHE A 89 13.58 6.56 -8.36
N ASN A 90 13.92 5.27 -8.42
CA ASN A 90 15.29 4.76 -8.32
C ASN A 90 16.01 5.10 -7.01
N THR A 91 15.27 5.42 -5.95
CA THR A 91 15.81 5.81 -4.65
C THR A 91 15.21 4.95 -3.54
N TYR A 92 16.06 4.52 -2.60
CA TYR A 92 15.66 3.78 -1.39
C TYR A 92 15.69 4.73 -0.20
N TYR A 93 14.52 5.08 0.32
CA TYR A 93 14.38 5.90 1.53
C TYR A 93 14.33 4.98 2.74
N LYS A 94 15.34 5.02 3.60
CA LYS A 94 15.44 4.15 4.79
C LYS A 94 14.70 4.73 6.00
N PHE A 95 14.01 3.87 6.73
CA PHE A 95 13.28 4.20 7.96
C PHE A 95 13.52 3.15 9.05
N SER A 96 13.50 3.60 10.30
CA SER A 96 13.57 2.74 11.50
C SER A 96 12.20 2.25 11.97
N SER A 97 11.11 2.70 11.35
CA SER A 97 9.74 2.34 11.70
C SER A 97 8.90 2.08 10.45
N ILE A 98 8.21 0.94 10.44
CA ILE A 98 7.25 0.59 9.39
C ILE A 98 6.12 1.62 9.27
N ILE A 99 5.71 2.22 10.40
CA ILE A 99 4.65 3.25 10.42
C ILE A 99 5.13 4.48 9.64
N ARG A 100 6.40 4.88 9.84
CA ARG A 100 7.01 5.99 9.08
C ARG A 100 7.15 5.65 7.59
N ALA A 101 7.51 4.42 7.26
CA ALA A 101 7.55 3.99 5.86
C ALA A 101 6.17 4.04 5.20
N VAL A 102 5.10 3.61 5.88
CA VAL A 102 3.72 3.74 5.39
C VAL A 102 3.30 5.20 5.23
N ASP A 103 3.58 6.06 6.22
CA ASP A 103 3.30 7.50 6.20
C ASP A 103 3.93 8.19 4.97
N ILE A 104 5.24 8.01 4.78
CA ILE A 104 5.96 8.59 3.65
C ILE A 104 5.48 8.00 2.33
N CYS A 105 5.27 6.67 2.24
CA CYS A 105 4.78 6.05 1.01
C CYS A 105 3.41 6.63 0.60
N PHE A 106 2.48 6.76 1.55
CA PHE A 106 1.19 7.40 1.32
C PHE A 106 1.35 8.86 0.85
N LYS A 107 2.21 9.65 1.51
CA LYS A 107 2.49 11.03 1.11
C LYS A 107 3.05 11.11 -0.31
N ILE A 108 3.91 10.19 -0.73
CA ILE A 108 4.40 10.11 -2.11
C ILE A 108 3.24 9.85 -3.08
N PHE A 109 2.32 8.94 -2.76
CA PHE A 109 1.12 8.73 -3.59
C PHE A 109 0.33 10.02 -3.78
N GLN A 110 0.11 10.77 -2.70
CA GLN A 110 -0.70 12.00 -2.75
C GLN A 110 0.02 13.15 -3.45
N VAL A 111 1.25 13.48 -3.04
CA VAL A 111 2.02 14.62 -3.58
C VAL A 111 2.24 14.50 -5.09
N PHE A 112 2.44 13.27 -5.59
CA PHE A 112 2.65 13.03 -7.01
C PHE A 112 1.37 12.60 -7.76
N ASN A 113 0.21 12.66 -7.11
CA ASN A 113 -1.10 12.24 -7.66
C ASN A 113 -1.04 10.86 -8.37
N LEU A 114 -0.49 9.89 -7.66
CA LEU A 114 -0.26 8.54 -8.18
C LEU A 114 -1.44 7.62 -7.87
N LYS A 115 -1.67 6.65 -8.76
CA LYS A 115 -2.71 5.64 -8.57
C LYS A 115 -2.22 4.52 -7.66
N TYR A 116 -3.03 4.16 -6.66
CA TYR A 116 -2.78 2.97 -5.86
C TYR A 116 -2.78 1.71 -6.72
N SER A 117 -1.99 0.72 -6.30
CA SER A 117 -1.98 -0.59 -6.95
C SER A 117 -3.31 -1.30 -6.73
N ILE A 118 -3.89 -1.86 -7.79
CA ILE A 118 -5.25 -2.44 -7.75
C ILE A 118 -5.39 -3.57 -6.73
N GLN A 119 -4.30 -4.30 -6.46
CA GLN A 119 -4.30 -5.41 -5.52
C GLN A 119 -4.40 -4.94 -4.07
N SER A 120 -3.84 -3.77 -3.74
CA SER A 120 -3.80 -3.19 -2.39
C SER A 120 -4.65 -1.91 -2.22
N ILE A 121 -5.44 -1.55 -3.24
CA ILE A 121 -6.23 -0.31 -3.26
C ILE A 121 -7.12 -0.12 -2.03
N LEU A 122 -7.74 -1.20 -1.53
CA LEU A 122 -8.62 -1.13 -0.36
C LEU A 122 -7.85 -0.76 0.93
N VAL A 123 -6.61 -1.22 1.06
CA VAL A 123 -5.74 -0.88 2.20
C VAL A 123 -5.35 0.59 2.15
N TRP A 124 -4.98 1.08 0.96
CA TRP A 124 -4.62 2.48 0.76
C TRP A 124 -5.80 3.43 0.94
N THR A 125 -6.99 3.09 0.43
CA THR A 125 -8.22 3.86 0.66
C THR A 125 -8.60 3.87 2.13
N PHE A 126 -8.45 2.75 2.85
CA PHE A 126 -8.64 2.75 4.30
C PHE A 126 -7.67 3.71 5.00
N ILE A 127 -6.38 3.68 4.64
CA ILE A 127 -5.38 4.57 5.22
C ILE A 127 -5.76 6.03 4.96
N GLN A 128 -6.12 6.35 3.72
CA GLN A 128 -6.56 7.68 3.27
C GLN A 128 -7.74 8.19 4.10
N HIS A 129 -8.80 7.39 4.24
CA HIS A 129 -10.03 7.79 4.93
C HIS A 129 -9.82 7.85 6.45
N TYR A 130 -9.22 6.81 7.03
CA TYR A 130 -9.17 6.65 8.48
C TYR A 130 -8.07 7.48 9.15
N PHE A 131 -6.85 7.46 8.60
CA PHE A 131 -5.71 8.16 9.20
C PHE A 131 -5.60 9.62 8.73
N TYR A 132 -5.95 9.91 7.48
CA TYR A 132 -5.80 11.26 6.91
C TYR A 132 -7.11 12.01 6.69
N ASN A 133 -8.27 11.36 6.84
CA ASN A 133 -9.58 11.98 6.60
C ASN A 133 -9.70 12.65 5.22
N ILE A 134 -9.06 12.05 4.21
CA ILE A 134 -9.07 12.51 2.82
C ILE A 134 -10.15 11.73 2.06
N HIS A 135 -10.99 12.41 1.28
CA HIS A 135 -12.00 11.77 0.42
C HIS A 135 -11.90 12.31 -1.00
N CYS A 136 -11.80 11.43 -1.98
CA CYS A 136 -11.71 11.76 -3.40
C CYS A 136 -12.89 11.17 -4.17
N GLU A 137 -13.37 11.85 -5.21
CA GLU A 137 -14.51 11.38 -6.02
C GLU A 137 -14.24 10.04 -6.73
N SER A 138 -12.97 9.73 -7.00
CA SER A 138 -12.54 8.48 -7.63
C SER A 138 -12.29 7.34 -6.64
N ASP A 139 -12.59 7.52 -5.36
CA ASP A 139 -12.31 6.51 -4.33
C ASP A 139 -13.11 5.23 -4.55
N VAL A 140 -12.42 4.09 -4.49
CA VAL A 140 -13.09 2.78 -4.52
C VAL A 140 -13.62 2.49 -3.12
N THR A 141 -14.92 2.73 -2.90
CA THR A 141 -15.58 2.44 -1.62
C THR A 141 -15.71 0.94 -1.42
N PRO A 142 -15.09 0.33 -0.40
CA PRO A 142 -15.31 -1.07 -0.09
C PRO A 142 -16.63 -1.21 0.68
N VAL A 143 -17.51 -2.11 0.22
CA VAL A 143 -18.80 -2.45 0.87
C VAL A 143 -18.62 -3.01 2.30
N SER A 144 -17.39 -3.36 2.69
CA SER A 144 -17.04 -4.06 3.94
C SER A 144 -16.44 -3.18 5.04
N THR A 145 -16.30 -1.86 4.83
CA THR A 145 -15.63 -0.97 5.79
C THR A 145 -16.42 -0.71 7.08
N SER A 146 -17.74 -0.93 7.07
CA SER A 146 -18.59 -0.76 8.25
C SER A 146 -18.25 -1.73 9.40
N THR A 147 -17.69 -2.91 9.10
CA THR A 147 -17.36 -3.91 10.13
C THR A 147 -16.02 -3.64 10.83
N LEU A 148 -15.12 -2.88 10.22
CA LEU A 148 -13.76 -2.62 10.74
C LEU A 148 -13.72 -1.46 11.75
N VAL A 149 -14.69 -0.54 11.68
CA VAL A 149 -14.89 0.53 12.67
C VAL A 149 -15.12 -0.04 14.08
N ALA A 150 -15.62 -1.27 14.19
CA ALA A 150 -15.83 -1.94 15.48
C ALA A 150 -14.53 -2.34 16.22
N GLN A 151 -13.36 -2.32 15.57
CA GLN A 151 -12.05 -2.51 16.22
C GLN A 151 -11.36 -1.18 16.60
N SER A 152 -12.03 -0.03 16.42
CA SER A 152 -11.49 1.34 16.52
C SER A 152 -10.74 1.69 17.82
N LEU A 153 -11.04 1.06 18.96
CA LEU A 153 -10.35 1.36 20.22
C LEU A 153 -8.84 1.03 20.19
N TYR A 154 -8.40 0.09 19.35
CA TYR A 154 -6.97 -0.21 19.18
C TYR A 154 -6.26 0.75 18.21
N PHE A 155 -7.03 1.47 17.40
CA PHE A 155 -6.53 2.28 16.29
C PHE A 155 -6.36 3.76 16.64
N GLU A 156 -7.04 4.27 17.67
CA GLU A 156 -6.85 5.66 18.15
C GLU A 156 -5.40 5.95 18.55
N HIS A 157 -4.73 5.00 19.21
CA HIS A 157 -3.30 5.14 19.55
C HIS A 157 -2.38 5.18 18.34
N ILE A 158 -2.78 4.55 17.22
CA ILE A 158 -2.01 4.53 15.97
C ILE A 158 -2.20 5.83 15.20
N LYS A 159 -3.39 6.43 15.27
CA LYS A 159 -3.69 7.71 14.62
C LYS A 159 -2.77 8.83 15.09
N ILE A 160 -2.36 8.82 16.36
CA ILE A 160 -1.40 9.77 16.94
C ILE A 160 0.01 9.62 16.33
N LEU A 161 0.37 8.43 15.84
CA LEU A 161 1.69 8.15 15.25
C LEU A 161 1.80 8.64 13.79
N PHE A 162 0.67 8.83 13.12
CA PHE A 162 0.59 9.55 11.85
C PHE A 162 0.52 11.04 12.18
N LEU A 163 1.59 11.78 11.88
CA LEU A 163 1.76 13.15 12.38
C LEU A 163 0.58 14.07 12.00
N PRO A 164 0.02 14.85 12.95
CA PRO A 164 -1.08 15.79 12.67
C PRO A 164 -0.68 17.02 11.83
N ASN A 165 0.62 17.34 11.74
CA ASN A 165 1.08 18.66 11.27
C ASN A 165 1.27 18.80 9.75
N ASP A 166 1.10 17.73 8.95
CA ASP A 166 1.26 17.76 7.48
C ASP A 166 -0.07 17.80 6.71
N LEU A 167 -1.21 17.75 7.40
CA LEU A 167 -2.55 17.71 6.78
C LEU A 167 -2.85 18.94 5.91
N THR A 168 -2.29 20.10 6.23
CA THR A 168 -2.52 21.34 5.46
C THR A 168 -1.83 21.35 4.09
N LEU A 169 -0.68 20.68 3.94
CA LEU A 169 0.01 20.56 2.65
C LEU A 169 -0.61 19.47 1.78
N LEU A 170 -1.05 18.38 2.40
CA LEU A 170 -1.82 17.33 1.74
C LEU A 170 -3.15 17.86 1.21
N ASN A 171 -3.94 18.57 2.03
CA ASN A 171 -5.26 19.06 1.60
C ASN A 171 -5.22 20.04 0.41
N ASN A 172 -4.08 20.71 0.16
CA ASN A 172 -3.90 21.59 -1.00
C ASN A 172 -3.31 20.87 -2.23
N ALA A 173 -2.82 19.63 -2.07
CA ALA A 173 -2.21 18.81 -3.12
C ALA A 173 -3.09 17.62 -3.54
N VAL A 174 -4.25 17.45 -2.92
CA VAL A 174 -5.09 16.26 -3.02
C VAL A 174 -6.42 16.60 -3.71
N CYS A 175 -6.84 15.68 -4.60
CA CYS A 175 -7.90 15.76 -5.62
C CYS A 175 -7.47 16.36 -6.96
#